data_AF-A0A3M2CYQ3-F1
#
_entry.id   AF-A0A3M2CYQ3-F1
#
_cell.length_a   1.000
_cell.length_b   1.000
_cell.length_c   1.000
_cell.angle_alpha   90.00
_cell.angle_beta   90.00
_cell.angle_gamma   90.00
#
_symmetry.space_group_name_H-M   'P 1'
#
loop_
_entity.id
_entity.type
_entity.pdbx_description
1 polymer ?
#
loop_
_entity_poly.entity_id
_entity_poly.type
_entity_poly.pdbx_seq_one_letter_code
_entity_poly.pdbx_strand_id
1 'polypeptide(L)' 'MNNGNTNQKKPLRRCDECDRETHYYNVFISPTNEEKAVCWECLGREERGFFTKKDFRRMSRYGIIPR' A
#
# COMPACT_ATOMS: atom_id res chain seq x y z
N MET A 1 18.28 0.07 -33.77
CA MET A 1 18.31 -0.18 -32.31
C MET A 1 16.89 -0.04 -31.78
N ASN A 2 16.28 -1.11 -31.28
CA ASN A 2 14.93 -1.06 -30.71
C ASN A 2 15.01 -0.56 -29.27
N ASN A 3 14.58 0.69 -29.03
CA ASN A 3 14.43 1.25 -27.69
C ASN A 3 13.23 0.58 -27.00
N GLY A 4 13.47 -0.58 -26.39
CA GLY A 4 12.52 -1.24 -25.51
C GLY A 4 12.39 -0.52 -24.18
N ASN A 5 11.81 0.68 -24.16
CA ASN A 5 11.35 1.29 -22.91
C ASN A 5 9.93 0.76 -22.65
N THR A 6 9.85 -0.43 -22.07
CA THR A 6 8.61 -0.97 -21.51
C THR A 6 8.24 -0.15 -20.28
N ASN A 7 7.59 0.99 -20.51
CA ASN A 7 6.82 1.72 -19.51
C ASN A 7 5.55 0.91 -19.17
N GLN A 8 5.71 -0.36 -18.81
CA GLN A 8 4.66 -1.20 -18.27
C GLN A 8 4.34 -0.65 -16.88
N LYS A 9 3.51 0.39 -16.84
CA LYS A 9 2.89 0.83 -15.60
C LYS A 9 2.23 -0.40 -15.00
N LYS A 10 2.69 -0.80 -13.81
CA LYS A 10 2.03 -1.88 -13.06
C LYS A 10 0.53 -1.59 -12.99
N PRO A 11 -0.35 -2.61 -13.03
CA PRO A 11 -1.78 -2.38 -12.95
C PRO A 11 -2.11 -1.59 -11.68
N LEU A 12 -3.11 -0.71 -11.75
CA LEU A 12 -3.56 0.02 -10.56
C LEU A 12 -4.03 -1.00 -9.51
N ARG A 13 -3.47 -0.95 -8.30
CA ARG A 13 -3.88 -1.81 -7.19
C ARG A 13 -4.16 -0.95 -5.96
N ARG A 14 -5.05 -1.43 -5.11
CA ARG A 14 -5.37 -0.83 -3.81
C ARG A 14 -4.39 -1.35 -2.77
N CYS A 15 -3.81 -0.45 -1.99
CA CYS A 15 -2.94 -0.79 -0.87
C CYS A 15 -3.75 -1.38 0.29
N ASP A 16 -3.32 -2.53 0.83
CA ASP A 16 -3.96 -3.19 1.98
C ASP A 16 -3.78 -2.42 3.31
N GLU A 17 -2.78 -1.53 3.40
CA GLU A 17 -2.49 -0.77 4.63
C GLU A 17 -3.20 0.59 4.70
N CYS A 18 -3.32 1.30 3.56
CA CYS A 18 -3.85 2.67 3.53
C CYS A 18 -5.02 2.89 2.57
N ASP A 19 -5.53 1.83 1.94
CA ASP A 19 -6.65 1.85 0.98
C ASP A 19 -6.46 2.75 -0.25
N ARG A 20 -5.25 3.27 -0.48
CA ARG A 20 -4.97 4.13 -1.64
C ARG A 20 -4.76 3.28 -2.88
N GLU A 21 -5.33 3.70 -3.99
CA GLU A 21 -5.04 3.13 -5.31
C GLU A 21 -3.75 3.74 -5.87
N THR A 22 -2.82 2.89 -6.31
CA THR A 22 -1.51 3.33 -6.82
C THR A 22 -0.95 2.35 -7.86
N HIS A 23 -0.08 2.87 -8.72
CA HIS A 23 0.77 2.06 -9.61
C HIS A 23 2.10 1.67 -8.96
N TYR A 24 2.43 2.28 -7.81
CA TYR A 24 3.71 2.12 -7.12
C TYR A 24 3.50 1.33 -5.82
N TYR A 25 3.58 0.01 -5.95
CA TYR A 25 3.39 -0.94 -4.85
C TYR A 25 4.31 -2.17 -5.02
N ASN A 26 4.52 -2.86 -3.90
CA ASN A 26 5.11 -4.20 -3.84
C ASN A 26 4.03 -5.18 -3.41
N VAL A 27 4.13 -6.43 -3.88
CA VAL A 27 3.24 -7.52 -3.48
C VAL A 27 4.04 -8.46 -2.58
N PHE A 28 3.48 -8.76 -1.42
CA PHE A 28 4.03 -9.71 -0.46
C PHE A 28 3.15 -10.93 -0.45
N ILE A 29 3.76 -12.12 -0.46
CA ILE A 29 3.04 -13.39 -0.41
C ILE A 29 3.22 -13.95 0.99
N SER A 30 2.11 -14.19 1.69
CA SER A 30 2.14 -14.83 3.01
C SER A 30 2.42 -16.33 2.90
N PRO A 31 2.79 -17.01 4.00
CA PRO A 31 2.91 -18.47 4.03
C PRO A 31 1.60 -19.21 3.69
N THR A 32 0.45 -18.54 3.83
CA THR A 32 -0.88 -19.02 3.44
C THR A 32 -1.22 -18.76 1.96
N ASN A 33 -0.26 -18.26 1.19
CA ASN A 33 -0.41 -17.87 -0.22
C ASN A 33 -1.41 -16.72 -0.44
N GLU A 34 -1.57 -15.85 0.56
CA GLU A 34 -2.36 -14.62 0.45
C GLU A 34 -1.45 -13.49 -0.04
N GLU A 35 -1.87 -12.83 -1.12
CA GLU A 35 -1.17 -11.69 -1.68
C GLU A 35 -1.59 -10.40 -0.98
N LYS A 36 -0.62 -9.61 -0.51
CA LYS A 36 -0.82 -8.28 0.05
C LYS A 36 -0.10 -7.24 -0.78
N ALA A 37 -0.84 -6.28 -1.34
CA ALA A 37 -0.29 -5.16 -2.09
C ALA A 37 -0.06 -3.99 -1.14
N VAL A 38 1.19 -3.57 -0.95
CA VAL A 38 1.54 -2.43 -0.09
C VAL A 38 2.22 -1.34 -0.92
N CYS A 39 1.70 -0.12 -0.83
CA CYS A 39 2.26 1.04 -1.54
C CYS A 39 3.62 1.44 -0.96
N TRP A 40 4.46 2.06 -1.79
CA TRP A 40 5.79 2.52 -1.37
C TRP A 40 5.77 3.57 -0.26
N GLU A 41 4.70 4.36 -0.16
CA GLU A 41 4.54 5.30 0.96
C GLU A 41 4.32 4.60 2.30
N CYS A 42 3.63 3.45 2.30
CA CYS A 42 3.48 2.64 3.51
C CYS A 42 4.77 1.92 3.86
N LEU A 43 5.48 1.37 2.86
CA LEU A 43 6.79 0.74 3.07
C LEU A 43 7.81 1.75 3.62
N GLY A 44 7.90 2.94 3.03
CA GLY A 44 8.81 3.98 3.52
C GLY A 44 8.46 4.50 4.92
N ARG A 45 7.23 4.31 5.41
CA ARG A 45 6.85 4.60 6.81
C ARG A 45 7.29 3.50 7.77
N GLU A 46 7.23 2.24 7.34
CA GLU A 46 7.71 1.09 8.09
C GLU A 46 9.23 1.13 8.25
N GLU A 47 9.97 1.37 7.17
CA GLU A 47 11.45 1.46 7.16
C GLU A 47 11.98 2.60 8.04
N ARG A 48 11.19 3.66 8.21
CA ARG A 48 11.54 4.80 9.08
C ARG A 48 11.10 4.61 10.54
N GLY A 49 10.53 3.46 10.91
CA GLY A 49 10.03 3.21 12.27
C GLY A 49 8.88 4.13 12.68
N PHE A 50 8.21 4.79 11.73
CA PHE A 50 7.17 5.79 12.01
C PHE A 50 5.92 5.20 12.66
N PHE A 51 5.73 3.88 12.57
CA PHE A 51 4.68 3.13 13.28
C PHE A 51 4.96 2.89 14.78
N THR A 52 5.92 3.60 15.39
CA THR A 52 6.03 3.73 16.87
C THR A 52 4.92 4.63 17.44
N LYS A 53 3.67 4.36 17.06
CA LYS A 53 2.48 4.65 17.88
C LYS A 53 1.54 3.48 17.72
N LYS A 54 1.50 2.66 18.77
CA LYS A 54 0.77 1.40 18.92
C LYS A 54 -0.75 1.46 18.67
N ASP A 55 -1.30 2.67 18.45
CA ASP A 55 -2.74 2.94 18.50
C ASP A 55 -3.31 3.60 17.23
N PHE A 56 -2.54 3.74 16.14
CA PHE A 56 -3.13 4.24 14.89
C PHE A 56 -3.88 3.12 14.16
N ARG A 57 -5.18 2.98 14.42
CA ARG A 57 -6.12 2.20 13.60
C ARG A 57 -7.03 3.13 12.82
N ARG A 58 -7.03 3.02 11.49
CA ARG A 58 -8.05 3.63 10.64
C ARG A 58 -9.33 2.83 10.83
N MET A 59 -10.24 3.30 11.68
CA MET A 59 -11.55 2.67 11.83
C MET A 59 -12.29 2.68 10.48
N SER A 60 -12.96 1.56 10.19
CA SER A 60 -13.82 1.38 9.01
C SER A 60 -14.74 2.58 8.79
N ARG A 61 -14.97 2.94 7.52
CA ARG A 61 -15.68 4.15 7.07
C ARG A 61 -17.20 4.11 7.29
N TYR A 62 -17.67 3.78 8.50
CA TYR A 62 -19.01 4.17 8.90
C TYR A 62 -18.93 5.59 9.44
N GLY A 63 -19.02 6.55 8.50
CA GLY A 63 -18.83 7.97 8.77
C GLY A 63 -19.88 8.52 9.72
N ILE A 64 -19.44 8.91 10.92
CA ILE A 64 -19.97 10.06 11.64
C ILE A 64 -18.76 10.90 12.07
N ILE A 65 -18.67 12.13 11.58
CA ILE A 65 -17.76 13.16 12.09
C ILE A 65 -18.58 14.00 13.07
N PRO A 66 -18.42 13.87 14.39
CA PRO A 66 -19.10 14.75 15.34
C PRO A 66 -18.53 16.17 15.24
N ARG A 67 -19.42 17.17 15.21
CA ARG A 67 -19.09 18.60 15.25
C ARG A 67 -18.70 19.06 16.65
#